data_AF-A0A529VWT8-F1
#
_entry.id   AF-A0A529VWT8-F1
#
_cell.length_a   1.000
_cell.length_b   1.000
_cell.length_c   1.000
_cell.angle_alpha   90.00
_cell.angle_beta   90.00
_cell.angle_gamma   90.00
#
_symmetry.space_group_name_H-M   'P 1'
#
loop_
_entity.id
_entity.type
_entity.pdbx_description
1 polymer ?
#
loop_
_entity_poly.entity_id
_entity_poly.type
_entity_poly.pdbx_seq_one_letter_code
_entity_poly.pdbx_strand_id
1 'polypeptide(L)'
;DKVPVREERMSAYEMMLSESQERMLMVLRPEKEEEAEAIFRKWGLDFAIVGKTTDDLRFRVIHQGDEVANLPIKELGDQAPEYDRPWVEAKKPAPLAANDAPKADVADALLKMLGGPDLSSRRWVWEQYDTLIQGNSLQLPGGDAGVVRVEGHPTKALAFSSDVTPRYCEADPYEGGKQAVAECWRNLTATGALPLAATDNLN
;
A
#
# COMPACT_ATOMS: atom_id res chain seq x y z
N ASP A 1 -10.55 15.38 -25.07
CA ASP A 1 -11.73 14.94 -25.84
C ASP A 1 -11.96 13.42 -25.80
N LYS A 2 -10.94 12.59 -26.09
CA LYS A 2 -11.10 11.12 -26.10
C LYS A 2 -11.17 10.45 -24.72
N VAL A 3 -10.79 11.17 -23.66
CA VAL A 3 -10.87 10.66 -22.28
C VAL A 3 -12.35 10.52 -21.92
N PRO A 4 -12.82 9.32 -21.51
CA PRO A 4 -14.18 9.14 -21.04
C PRO A 4 -14.47 10.04 -19.83
N VAL A 5 -15.58 10.77 -19.87
CA VAL A 5 -16.01 11.69 -18.79
C VAL A 5 -17.37 11.27 -18.26
N ARG A 6 -17.54 11.38 -16.94
CA ARG A 6 -18.82 11.11 -16.28
C ARG A 6 -19.73 12.33 -16.22
N GLU A 7 -19.13 13.52 -16.22
CA GLU A 7 -19.83 14.79 -16.09
C GLU A 7 -19.72 15.60 -17.38
N GLU A 8 -20.82 16.25 -17.76
CA GLU A 8 -20.83 17.12 -18.93
C GLU A 8 -20.03 18.40 -18.66
N ARG A 9 -19.36 18.91 -19.69
CA ARG A 9 -18.66 20.22 -19.66
C ARG A 9 -17.53 20.32 -18.64
N MET A 10 -16.90 19.20 -18.27
CA MET A 10 -15.66 19.23 -17.51
C MET A 10 -14.60 20.06 -18.25
N SER A 11 -13.96 20.97 -17.52
CA SER A 11 -12.80 21.71 -18.01
C SER A 11 -11.59 20.80 -18.14
N ALA A 12 -10.60 21.21 -18.95
CA ALA A 12 -9.35 20.47 -19.06
C ALA A 12 -8.65 20.29 -17.70
N TYR A 13 -8.76 21.28 -16.81
CA TYR A 13 -8.21 21.23 -15.46
C TYR A 13 -8.86 20.11 -14.62
N GLU A 14 -10.21 20.07 -14.60
CA GLU A 14 -10.96 19.05 -13.87
C GLU A 14 -10.70 17.64 -14.43
N MET A 15 -10.60 17.50 -15.75
CA MET A 15 -10.27 16.22 -16.38
C MET A 15 -8.87 15.72 -15.97
N MET A 16 -7.88 16.62 -15.95
CA MET A 16 -6.49 16.27 -15.68
C MET A 16 -6.19 15.97 -14.22
N LEU A 17 -6.80 16.72 -13.30
CA LEU A 17 -6.55 16.59 -11.86
C LEU A 17 -7.61 15.78 -11.12
N SER A 18 -8.59 15.24 -11.84
CA SER A 18 -9.56 14.31 -11.26
C SER A 18 -8.84 13.09 -10.67
N GLU A 19 -9.17 12.76 -9.42
CA GLU A 19 -8.76 11.55 -8.71
C GLU A 19 -9.89 10.50 -8.67
N SER A 20 -10.69 10.44 -9.75
CA SER A 20 -11.69 9.39 -9.91
C SER A 20 -11.04 8.02 -9.76
N GLN A 21 -11.69 7.12 -9.01
CA GLN A 21 -11.19 5.78 -8.73
C GLN A 21 -11.37 4.85 -9.95
N GLU A 22 -10.78 3.66 -9.89
CA GLU A 22 -10.95 2.58 -10.89
C GLU A 22 -10.53 2.93 -12.32
N ARG A 23 -9.57 3.86 -12.46
CA ARG A 23 -8.94 4.18 -13.76
C ARG A 23 -7.59 3.49 -13.89
N MET A 24 -7.32 2.97 -15.08
CA MET A 24 -6.03 2.36 -15.43
C MET A 24 -5.47 3.02 -16.68
N LEU A 25 -4.18 3.31 -16.67
CA LEU A 25 -3.45 3.73 -17.86
C LEU A 25 -2.52 2.61 -18.30
N MET A 26 -2.51 2.31 -19.59
CA MET A 26 -1.59 1.33 -20.17
C MET A 26 -1.02 1.83 -21.48
N VAL A 27 0.22 1.40 -21.77
CA VAL A 27 0.87 1.64 -23.06
C VAL A 27 0.68 0.40 -23.91
N LEU A 28 0.07 0.58 -25.08
CA LEU A 28 -0.17 -0.49 -26.04
C LEU A 28 0.69 -0.26 -27.28
N ARG A 29 1.15 -1.36 -27.87
CA ARG A 29 1.67 -1.30 -29.23
C ARG A 29 0.50 -1.03 -30.19
N PRO A 30 0.61 -0.10 -31.14
CA PRO A 30 -0.51 0.30 -32.00
C PRO A 30 -1.19 -0.87 -32.73
N GLU A 31 -0.41 -1.88 -33.16
CA GLU A 31 -0.94 -3.06 -33.85
C GLU A 31 -1.80 -3.99 -32.96
N LYS A 32 -1.90 -3.71 -31.66
CA LYS A 32 -2.68 -4.47 -30.68
C LYS A 32 -3.95 -3.74 -30.23
N GLU A 33 -4.28 -2.60 -30.82
CA GLU A 33 -5.46 -1.79 -30.44
C GLU A 33 -6.76 -2.59 -30.54
N GLU A 34 -7.05 -3.20 -31.69
CA GLU A 34 -8.29 -3.97 -31.90
C GLU A 34 -8.40 -5.18 -30.97
N GLU A 35 -7.29 -5.89 -30.75
CA GLU A 35 -7.23 -7.04 -29.85
C GLU A 35 -7.48 -6.61 -28.41
N ALA A 36 -6.86 -5.51 -27.96
CA ALA A 36 -7.09 -4.95 -26.63
C ALA A 36 -8.54 -4.51 -26.46
N GLU A 37 -9.08 -3.71 -27.38
CA GLU A 37 -10.46 -3.23 -27.32
C GLU A 37 -11.46 -4.39 -27.25
N ALA A 38 -11.27 -5.45 -28.02
CA ALA A 38 -12.11 -6.64 -27.97
C ALA A 38 -12.10 -7.32 -26.58
N ILE A 39 -10.95 -7.37 -25.91
CA ILE A 39 -10.84 -7.90 -24.54
C ILE A 39 -11.62 -7.02 -23.56
N PHE A 40 -11.45 -5.70 -23.59
CA PHE A 40 -12.16 -4.79 -22.68
C PHE A 40 -13.68 -4.88 -22.89
N ARG A 41 -14.14 -4.87 -24.15
CA ARG A 41 -15.56 -5.02 -24.49
C ARG A 41 -16.15 -6.35 -24.03
N LYS A 42 -15.40 -7.47 -24.16
CA LYS A 42 -15.82 -8.78 -23.66
C LYS A 42 -16.15 -8.76 -22.17
N TRP A 43 -15.42 -7.97 -21.39
CA TRP A 43 -15.61 -7.83 -19.94
C TRP A 43 -16.49 -6.64 -19.54
N GLY A 44 -17.10 -5.95 -20.52
CA GLY A 44 -17.99 -4.80 -20.26
C GLY A 44 -17.27 -3.56 -19.73
N LEU A 45 -15.98 -3.42 -20.04
CA LEU A 45 -15.15 -2.30 -19.61
C LEU A 45 -15.02 -1.25 -20.72
N ASP A 46 -15.00 0.02 -20.33
CA ASP A 46 -14.71 1.12 -21.25
C ASP A 46 -13.23 1.13 -21.66
N PHE A 47 -12.98 1.45 -22.92
CA PHE A 47 -11.64 1.55 -23.49
C PHE A 47 -11.54 2.76 -24.41
N ALA A 48 -10.46 3.53 -24.25
CA ALA A 48 -10.20 4.68 -25.10
C ALA A 48 -8.70 4.92 -25.26
N ILE A 49 -8.27 5.19 -26.50
CA ILE A 49 -6.92 5.72 -26.76
C ILE A 49 -6.91 7.22 -26.43
N VAL A 50 -6.34 7.55 -25.27
CA VAL A 50 -6.33 8.92 -24.72
C VAL A 50 -5.09 9.72 -25.07
N GLY A 51 -4.09 9.11 -25.73
CA GLY A 51 -2.86 9.79 -26.10
C GLY A 51 -1.90 8.88 -26.88
N LYS A 52 -0.72 9.43 -27.17
CA LYS A 52 0.40 8.71 -27.79
C LYS A 52 1.69 9.16 -27.14
N THR A 53 2.70 8.30 -27.11
CA THR A 53 4.05 8.67 -26.71
C THR A 53 4.76 9.39 -27.86
N THR A 54 5.61 10.36 -27.51
CA THR A 54 6.46 11.10 -28.43
C THR A 54 7.90 11.10 -27.93
N ASP A 55 8.83 11.50 -28.79
CA ASP A 55 10.28 11.53 -28.55
C ASP A 55 10.81 12.92 -28.17
N ASP A 56 9.93 13.91 -28.01
CA ASP A 56 10.28 15.31 -27.74
C ASP A 56 10.35 15.67 -26.25
N LEU A 57 10.15 14.70 -25.34
CA LEU A 57 10.22 14.86 -23.88
C LEU A 57 9.24 15.90 -23.31
N ARG A 58 8.10 16.12 -23.98
CA ARG A 58 7.07 17.08 -23.56
C ARG A 58 5.75 16.38 -23.23
N PHE A 59 5.14 16.79 -22.11
CA PHE A 59 3.79 16.47 -21.74
C PHE A 59 2.84 17.53 -22.32
N ARG A 60 2.05 17.14 -23.32
CA ARG A 60 1.08 18.01 -23.99
C ARG A 60 -0.34 17.54 -23.76
N VAL A 61 -1.21 18.47 -23.36
CA VAL A 61 -2.64 18.23 -23.21
C VAL A 61 -3.36 19.07 -24.25
N ILE A 62 -4.14 18.39 -25.09
CA ILE A 62 -4.97 19.02 -26.12
C ILE A 62 -6.44 18.77 -25.75
N HIS A 63 -7.21 19.84 -25.62
CA HIS A 63 -8.63 19.77 -25.30
C HIS A 63 -9.39 20.70 -26.24
N GLN A 64 -10.41 20.17 -26.92
CA GLN A 64 -11.24 20.91 -27.87
C GLN A 64 -10.46 21.63 -28.97
N GLY A 65 -9.32 21.04 -29.38
CA GLY A 65 -8.43 21.59 -30.40
C GLY A 65 -7.34 22.54 -29.88
N ASP A 66 -7.44 23.00 -28.63
CA ASP A 66 -6.48 23.92 -28.02
C ASP A 66 -5.42 23.18 -27.21
N GLU A 67 -4.16 23.60 -27.32
CA GLU A 67 -3.06 23.14 -26.46
C GLU A 67 -3.16 23.86 -25.11
N VAL A 68 -3.80 23.21 -24.14
CA VAL A 68 -4.10 23.78 -22.81
C VAL A 68 -2.96 23.59 -21.81
N ALA A 69 -2.04 22.65 -22.06
CA ALA A 69 -0.81 22.49 -21.29
C ALA A 69 0.32 21.94 -22.16
N ASN A 70 1.53 22.44 -21.94
CA ASN A 70 2.72 21.99 -22.66
C ASN A 70 3.98 22.15 -21.80
N LEU A 71 4.35 21.06 -21.12
CA LEU A 71 5.35 21.09 -20.05
C LEU A 71 6.48 20.09 -20.34
N PRO A 72 7.74 20.41 -20.03
CA PRO A 72 8.83 19.45 -20.09
C PRO A 72 8.66 18.37 -18.99
N ILE A 73 8.78 17.09 -19.36
CA ILE A 73 8.49 15.97 -18.45
C ILE A 73 9.42 15.96 -17.23
N LYS A 74 10.71 16.27 -17.41
CA LYS A 74 11.71 16.24 -16.34
C LYS A 74 11.40 17.22 -15.20
N GLU A 75 10.88 18.39 -15.53
CA GLU A 75 10.55 19.42 -14.53
C GLU A 75 9.34 19.01 -13.67
N LEU A 76 8.46 18.15 -14.20
CA LEU A 76 7.28 17.66 -13.47
C LEU A 76 7.62 16.50 -12.52
N GLY A 77 8.53 15.61 -12.92
CA GLY A 77 8.81 14.37 -12.18
C GLY A 77 10.07 14.44 -11.32
N ASP A 78 11.18 14.96 -11.85
CA ASP A 78 12.52 14.72 -11.30
C ASP A 78 13.15 15.94 -10.62
N GLN A 79 12.53 17.11 -10.77
CA GLN A 79 13.10 18.39 -10.30
C GLN A 79 12.23 19.10 -9.26
N ALA A 80 11.33 18.36 -8.61
CA ALA A 80 10.62 18.88 -7.45
C ALA A 80 11.66 19.30 -6.38
N PRO A 81 11.57 20.52 -5.81
CA PRO A 81 12.53 20.97 -4.81
C PRO A 81 12.54 20.03 -3.58
N GLU A 82 13.71 19.47 -3.29
CA GLU A 82 13.94 18.73 -2.05
C GLU A 82 14.25 19.70 -0.92
N TYR A 83 13.54 19.56 0.20
CA TYR A 83 13.78 20.37 1.39
C TYR A 83 14.68 19.64 2.37
N ASP A 84 15.89 20.15 2.57
CA ASP A 84 16.71 19.81 3.73
C ASP A 84 16.29 20.72 4.91
N ARG A 85 15.30 20.26 5.69
CA ARG A 85 14.80 21.01 6.83
C ARG A 85 15.73 20.80 8.03
N PRO A 86 16.12 21.86 8.75
CA PRO A 86 16.82 21.71 10.02
C PRO A 86 16.03 20.80 10.96
N TRP A 87 16.69 19.76 11.48
CA TRP A 87 16.12 18.84 12.45
C TRP A 87 17.02 18.76 13.68
N VAL A 88 16.46 18.32 14.79
CA VAL A 88 17.18 18.06 16.03
C VAL A 88 16.97 16.60 16.42
N GLU A 89 18.03 15.95 16.88
CA GLU A 89 17.94 14.56 17.32
C GLU A 89 16.99 14.45 18.50
N ALA A 90 16.10 13.45 18.44
CA ALA A 90 15.19 13.16 19.52
C ALA A 90 15.98 12.80 20.78
N LYS A 91 15.62 13.41 21.91
CA LYS A 91 16.26 13.09 23.19
C LYS A 91 15.89 11.67 23.58
N LYS A 92 16.88 10.78 23.66
CA LYS A 92 16.68 9.40 24.13
C LYS A 92 16.15 9.41 25.57
N PRO A 93 15.08 8.63 25.87
CA PRO A 93 14.58 8.50 27.22
C PRO A 93 15.62 7.84 28.14
N ALA A 94 15.60 8.18 29.43
CA ALA A 94 16.42 7.49 30.41
C ALA A 94 15.95 6.03 30.54
N PRO A 95 16.87 5.07 30.73
CA PRO A 95 16.48 3.68 31.02
C PRO A 95 15.58 3.61 32.25
N LEU A 96 14.49 2.87 32.17
CA LEU A 96 13.64 2.56 33.32
C LEU A 96 14.38 1.56 34.22
N ALA A 97 14.42 1.81 35.54
CA ALA A 97 14.93 0.79 36.45
C ALA A 97 13.90 -0.33 36.58
N ALA A 98 14.35 -1.58 36.69
CA ALA A 98 13.45 -2.74 36.82
C ALA A 98 12.47 -2.62 38.01
N ASN A 99 12.85 -1.87 39.04
CA ASN A 99 12.04 -1.63 40.23
C ASN A 99 11.02 -0.49 40.08
N ASP A 100 11.06 0.28 38.98
CA ASP A 100 10.14 1.38 38.71
C ASP A 100 8.81 0.88 38.13
N ALA A 101 8.75 -0.38 37.70
CA ALA A 101 7.51 -0.99 37.24
C ALA A 101 6.50 -1.09 38.42
N PRO A 102 5.24 -0.65 38.21
CA PRO A 102 4.23 -0.73 39.25
C PRO A 102 4.01 -2.19 39.66
N LYS A 103 3.98 -2.43 40.97
CA LYS A 103 3.60 -3.74 41.50
C LYS A 103 2.12 -3.98 41.19
N ALA A 104 1.84 -5.02 40.43
CA ALA A 104 0.49 -5.48 40.13
C ALA A 104 0.40 -6.97 40.43
N ASP A 105 -0.79 -7.43 40.81
CA ASP A 105 -1.09 -8.86 40.76
C ASP A 105 -1.00 -9.35 39.31
N VAL A 106 -0.34 -10.47 39.08
CA VAL A 106 -0.06 -10.98 37.74
C VAL A 106 -1.35 -11.41 37.03
N ALA A 107 -2.31 -12.00 37.76
CA ALA A 107 -3.57 -12.42 37.18
C ALA A 107 -4.41 -11.19 36.79
N ASP A 108 -4.48 -10.19 37.65
CA ASP A 108 -5.18 -8.93 37.35
C ASP A 108 -4.54 -8.18 36.17
N ALA A 109 -3.21 -8.14 36.09
CA ALA A 109 -2.49 -7.53 34.99
C ALA A 109 -2.77 -8.24 33.65
N LEU A 110 -2.75 -9.57 33.64
CA LEU A 110 -3.05 -10.38 32.46
C LEU A 110 -4.50 -10.16 31.99
N LEU A 111 -5.47 -10.20 32.91
CA LEU A 111 -6.88 -9.97 32.57
C LEU A 111 -7.10 -8.57 32.00
N LYS A 112 -6.42 -7.56 32.56
CA LYS A 112 -6.46 -6.19 32.04
C LYS A 112 -5.85 -6.08 30.64
N MET A 113 -4.72 -6.77 30.39
CA MET A 113 -4.08 -6.82 29.09
C MET A 113 -4.97 -7.48 28.03
N LEU A 114 -5.52 -8.66 28.32
CA LEU A 114 -6.40 -9.41 27.40
C LEU A 114 -7.71 -8.68 27.12
N GLY A 115 -8.22 -7.92 28.09
CA GLY A 115 -9.40 -7.06 27.91
C GLY A 115 -9.11 -5.76 27.15
N GLY A 116 -7.83 -5.44 26.92
CA GLY A 116 -7.41 -4.23 26.23
C GLY A 116 -7.58 -4.33 24.71
N PRO A 117 -7.87 -3.22 24.03
CA PRO A 117 -8.04 -3.20 22.59
C PRO A 117 -6.74 -3.52 21.84
N ASP A 118 -5.56 -3.57 22.46
CA ASP A 118 -4.29 -3.91 21.80
C ASP A 118 -4.08 -5.43 21.67
N LEU A 119 -4.58 -6.22 22.64
CA LEU A 119 -4.31 -7.67 22.76
C LEU A 119 -5.57 -8.55 22.71
N SER A 120 -6.76 -7.94 22.76
CA SER A 120 -8.02 -8.65 22.59
C SER A 120 -8.15 -9.30 21.21
N SER A 121 -9.03 -10.29 21.09
CA SER A 121 -9.28 -10.99 19.82
C SER A 121 -9.70 -10.04 18.70
N ARG A 122 -9.04 -10.18 17.54
CA ARG A 122 -9.39 -9.46 16.30
C ARG A 122 -10.47 -10.16 15.48
N ARG A 123 -11.10 -11.20 16.03
CA ARG A 123 -12.10 -12.01 15.34
C ARG A 123 -13.19 -11.20 14.66
N TRP A 124 -13.75 -10.23 15.37
CA TRP A 124 -14.81 -9.40 14.82
C TRP A 124 -14.38 -8.65 13.54
N VAL A 125 -13.10 -8.30 13.40
CA VAL A 125 -12.57 -7.61 12.21
C VAL A 125 -12.57 -8.57 11.03
N TRP A 126 -11.88 -9.71 11.15
CA TRP A 126 -11.65 -10.57 10.00
C TRP A 126 -12.87 -11.41 9.59
N GLU A 127 -13.87 -11.61 10.47
CA GLU A 127 -15.14 -12.28 10.10
C GLU A 127 -16.03 -11.46 9.16
N GLN A 128 -15.74 -10.17 8.98
CA GLN A 128 -16.44 -9.32 8.03
C GLN A 128 -15.92 -9.46 6.59
N TYR A 129 -14.78 -10.13 6.41
CA TYR A 129 -14.14 -10.30 5.11
C TYR A 129 -14.15 -11.77 4.71
N ASP A 130 -14.28 -12.01 3.41
CA ASP A 130 -14.12 -13.36 2.89
C ASP A 130 -12.63 -13.74 2.84
N THR A 131 -12.32 -14.93 3.34
CA THR A 131 -10.96 -15.48 3.37
C THR A 131 -10.82 -16.77 2.53
N LEU A 132 -11.85 -17.13 1.78
CA LEU A 132 -12.01 -18.44 1.14
C LEU A 132 -12.22 -18.36 -0.38
N ILE A 133 -12.60 -17.21 -0.93
CA ILE A 133 -12.76 -16.97 -2.36
C ILE A 133 -11.42 -17.25 -3.07
N GLN A 134 -11.53 -17.89 -4.23
CA GLN A 134 -10.44 -18.57 -4.97
C GLN A 134 -9.85 -19.81 -4.28
N GLY A 135 -10.22 -20.12 -3.04
CA GLY A 135 -9.84 -21.35 -2.34
C GLY A 135 -8.33 -21.49 -2.17
N ASN A 136 -7.58 -20.39 -2.10
CA ASN A 136 -6.11 -20.37 -2.15
C ASN A 136 -5.43 -20.09 -0.82
N SER A 137 -6.17 -19.72 0.22
CA SER A 137 -5.66 -19.55 1.58
C SER A 137 -5.17 -20.88 2.14
N LEU A 138 -3.91 -20.93 2.58
CA LEU A 138 -3.31 -22.06 3.30
C LEU A 138 -3.44 -21.88 4.81
N GLN A 139 -3.35 -20.62 5.28
CA GLN A 139 -3.58 -20.23 6.66
C GLN A 139 -4.70 -19.19 6.71
N LEU A 140 -5.72 -19.47 7.51
CA LEU A 140 -6.81 -18.55 7.80
C LEU A 140 -6.40 -17.55 8.90
N PRO A 141 -7.13 -16.43 9.08
CA PRO A 141 -6.82 -15.46 10.14
C PRO A 141 -6.75 -16.09 11.54
N GLY A 142 -5.87 -15.54 12.37
CA GLY A 142 -5.67 -15.97 13.76
C GLY A 142 -4.27 -16.50 14.09
N GLY A 143 -3.39 -16.63 13.09
CA GLY A 143 -1.95 -16.85 13.31
C GLY A 143 -1.11 -15.62 12.96
N ASP A 144 0.22 -15.76 13.02
CA ASP A 144 1.18 -14.64 12.93
C ASP A 144 1.35 -14.05 11.51
N ALA A 145 0.94 -14.77 10.47
CA ALA A 145 0.99 -14.31 9.08
C ALA A 145 -0.16 -14.90 8.25
N GLY A 146 -0.54 -14.19 7.19
CA GLY A 146 -1.43 -14.72 6.15
C GLY A 146 -0.64 -15.52 5.13
N VAL A 147 -1.06 -16.74 4.81
CA VAL A 147 -0.35 -17.64 3.89
C VAL A 147 -1.26 -18.06 2.74
N VAL A 148 -0.84 -17.79 1.50
CA VAL A 148 -1.61 -18.06 0.28
C VAL A 148 -0.80 -18.92 -0.67
N ARG A 149 -1.41 -19.98 -1.21
CA ARG A 149 -0.76 -20.87 -2.19
C ARG A 149 -0.48 -20.14 -3.50
N VAL A 150 0.64 -20.48 -4.13
CA VAL A 150 0.93 -20.07 -5.51
C VAL A 150 0.18 -21.00 -6.45
N GLU A 151 -0.79 -20.47 -7.19
CA GLU A 151 -1.59 -21.25 -8.13
C GLU A 151 -0.70 -21.96 -9.17
N GLY A 152 -1.02 -23.22 -9.47
CA GLY A 152 -0.25 -24.05 -10.40
C GLY A 152 1.08 -24.58 -9.86
N HIS A 153 1.50 -24.23 -8.64
CA HIS A 153 2.72 -24.77 -8.03
C HIS A 153 2.40 -25.86 -7.00
N PRO A 154 3.12 -27.01 -6.99
CA PRO A 154 2.79 -28.13 -6.10
C PRO A 154 3.02 -27.83 -4.61
N THR A 155 3.97 -26.94 -4.27
CA THR A 155 4.43 -26.75 -2.88
C THR A 155 4.70 -25.31 -2.46
N LYS A 156 4.48 -24.30 -3.33
CA LYS A 156 4.86 -22.92 -3.01
C LYS A 156 3.68 -22.16 -2.43
N ALA A 157 3.98 -21.31 -1.48
CA ALA A 157 3.07 -20.35 -0.91
C ALA A 157 3.82 -19.03 -0.64
N LEU A 158 3.06 -17.94 -0.53
CA LEU A 158 3.54 -16.63 -0.12
C LEU A 158 2.97 -16.33 1.27
N ALA A 159 3.82 -15.83 2.15
CA ALA A 159 3.45 -15.39 3.49
C ALA A 159 3.57 -13.87 3.59
N PHE A 160 2.61 -13.24 4.26
CA PHE A 160 2.55 -11.80 4.46
C PHE A 160 2.28 -11.51 5.93
N SER A 161 3.02 -10.56 6.49
CA SER A 161 2.77 -10.00 7.81
C SER A 161 3.01 -8.48 7.78
N SER A 162 2.42 -7.78 8.73
CA SER A 162 2.45 -6.31 8.81
C SER A 162 2.44 -5.93 10.28
N ASP A 163 3.53 -5.33 10.74
CA ASP A 163 3.76 -5.10 12.16
C ASP A 163 4.29 -3.71 12.44
N VAL A 164 3.83 -3.14 13.55
CA VAL A 164 4.40 -1.96 14.17
C VAL A 164 3.99 -1.97 15.63
N THR A 165 4.91 -1.60 16.52
CA THR A 165 4.61 -1.35 17.94
C THR A 165 4.73 0.15 18.21
N PRO A 166 3.61 0.92 18.15
CA PRO A 166 3.67 2.39 18.21
C PRO A 166 4.31 2.92 19.49
N ARG A 167 4.11 2.25 20.63
CA ARG A 167 4.71 2.62 21.91
C ARG A 167 6.23 2.59 21.89
N TYR A 168 6.83 1.73 21.06
CA TYR A 168 8.29 1.67 20.93
C TYR A 168 8.77 2.81 20.03
N CYS A 169 8.06 3.11 18.95
CA CYS A 169 8.35 4.26 18.11
C CYS A 169 8.18 5.60 18.85
N GLU A 170 7.18 5.70 19.74
CA GLU A 170 6.98 6.87 20.60
C GLU A 170 8.13 7.05 21.60
N ALA A 171 8.65 5.94 22.17
CA ALA A 171 9.76 5.98 23.11
C ALA A 171 11.10 6.29 22.44
N ASP A 172 11.41 5.61 21.34
CA ASP A 172 12.59 5.82 20.51
C ASP A 172 12.24 5.43 19.06
N PRO A 173 12.05 6.40 18.14
CA PRO A 173 11.64 6.12 16.76
C PRO A 173 12.60 5.20 16.02
N TYR A 174 13.91 5.27 16.33
CA TYR A 174 14.92 4.47 15.65
C TYR A 174 14.86 3.00 16.10
N GLU A 175 14.79 2.76 17.41
CA GLU A 175 14.63 1.41 17.94
C GLU A 175 13.23 0.83 17.65
N GLY A 176 12.19 1.66 17.65
CA GLY A 176 10.84 1.28 17.23
C GLY A 176 10.77 0.84 15.77
N GLY A 177 11.43 1.56 14.87
CA GLY A 177 11.56 1.19 13.45
C GLY A 177 12.26 -0.16 13.26
N LYS A 178 13.37 -0.39 13.99
CA LYS A 178 14.04 -1.71 13.99
C LYS A 178 13.12 -2.82 14.48
N GLN A 179 12.37 -2.56 15.55
CA GLN A 179 11.45 -3.53 16.11
C GLN A 179 10.36 -3.92 15.10
N ALA A 180 9.77 -2.95 14.38
CA ALA A 180 8.73 -3.24 13.39
C ALA A 180 9.22 -4.23 12.32
N VAL A 181 10.44 -4.02 11.81
CA VAL A 181 11.07 -4.95 10.85
C VAL A 181 11.34 -6.32 11.50
N ALA A 182 11.88 -6.33 12.71
CA ALA A 182 12.20 -7.58 13.42
C ALA A 182 10.96 -8.41 13.79
N GLU A 183 9.84 -7.75 14.14
CA GLU A 183 8.57 -8.39 14.43
C GLU A 183 7.97 -9.06 13.20
N CYS A 184 7.87 -8.33 12.08
CA CYS A 184 7.42 -8.88 10.81
C CYS A 184 8.28 -10.06 10.34
N TRP A 185 9.61 -9.95 10.49
CA TRP A 185 10.50 -11.06 10.19
C TRP A 185 10.21 -12.30 11.05
N ARG A 186 10.02 -12.13 12.37
CA ARG A 186 9.70 -13.24 13.28
C ARG A 186 8.37 -13.89 12.92
N ASN A 187 7.32 -13.09 12.69
CA ASN A 187 5.99 -13.57 12.32
C ASN A 187 6.02 -14.42 11.04
N LEU A 188 6.74 -13.96 10.01
CA LEU A 188 6.94 -14.73 8.78
C LEU A 188 7.69 -16.05 9.06
N THR A 189 8.82 -16.00 9.77
CA THR A 189 9.60 -17.21 10.07
C THR A 189 8.85 -18.22 10.93
N ALA A 190 7.95 -17.78 11.82
CA ALA A 190 7.11 -18.65 12.64
C ALA A 190 6.16 -19.53 11.79
N THR A 191 5.80 -19.07 10.59
CA THR A 191 5.03 -19.86 9.61
C THR A 191 5.88 -20.76 8.70
N GLY A 192 7.21 -20.79 8.92
CA GLY A 192 8.16 -21.53 8.09
C GLY A 192 8.53 -20.82 6.78
N ALA A 193 8.09 -19.57 6.58
CA ALA A 193 8.44 -18.79 5.42
C ALA A 193 9.86 -18.22 5.54
N LEU A 194 10.51 -18.05 4.38
CA LEU A 194 11.74 -17.26 4.24
C LEU A 194 11.34 -15.83 3.85
N PRO A 195 11.59 -14.80 4.68
CA PRO A 195 11.32 -13.42 4.30
C PRO A 195 12.19 -13.00 3.10
N LEU A 196 11.57 -12.36 2.09
CA LEU A 196 12.22 -12.02 0.82
C LEU A 196 12.37 -10.51 0.59
N ALA A 197 11.38 -9.74 1.04
CA ALA A 197 11.29 -8.30 0.83
C ALA A 197 10.43 -7.69 1.94
N ALA A 198 10.57 -6.38 2.12
CA ALA A 198 9.73 -5.57 2.97
C ALA A 198 9.23 -4.36 2.19
N THR A 199 8.08 -3.85 2.60
CA THR A 199 7.55 -2.55 2.19
C THR A 199 7.25 -1.77 3.46
N ASP A 200 7.59 -0.50 3.48
CA ASP A 200 7.32 0.39 4.61
C ASP A 200 6.28 1.44 4.22
N ASN A 201 5.39 1.72 5.18
CA ASN A 201 4.40 2.80 5.08
C ASN A 201 4.71 3.80 6.19
N LEU A 202 5.57 4.77 5.88
CA LEU A 202 6.01 5.79 6.83
C LEU A 202 4.85 6.77 7.10
N ASN A 203 4.44 6.86 8.37
CA ASN A 203 3.34 7.71 8.86
C ASN A 203 3.81 8.59 10.01
#